data_AF-A0A9D0CTQ5-F1
#
_entry.id   AF-A0A9D0CTQ5-F1
#
_cell.length_a   1.000
_cell.length_b   1.000
_cell.length_c   1.000
_cell.angle_alpha   90.00
_cell.angle_beta   90.00
_cell.angle_gamma   90.00
#
_symmetry.space_group_name_H-M   'P 1'
#
loop_
_entity.id
_entity.type
_entity.pdbx_description
1 polymer ?
#
loop_
_entity_poly.entity_id
_entity_poly.type
_entity_poly.pdbx_seq_one_letter_code
_entity_poly.pdbx_strand_id
1 'polypeptide(L)'
;MTTSDHPVYDPSAIPRVDIDFMNDTHNDEIRLVNALGRLITACQSNPDCGETEFAAIADALQEWRDHSHAHFARENELMREFGFPAFPVHSGEHEAALGRLDALIDAWRTNPDIDQLASFVLEQWPQWFENHVNTMDMMTARFAVMQGYQP
;
A
#
# COMPACT_ATOMS: atom_id res chain seq x y z
N MET A 1 4.28 -26.67 -14.71
CA MET A 1 4.06 -26.34 -13.29
C MET A 1 3.13 -25.16 -13.27
N THR A 2 1.94 -25.31 -12.69
CA THR A 2 1.02 -24.20 -12.48
C THR A 2 1.67 -23.28 -11.46
N THR A 3 2.17 -22.12 -11.89
CA THR A 3 2.47 -21.02 -10.98
C THR A 3 1.15 -20.67 -10.29
N SER A 4 0.99 -21.11 -9.04
CA SER A 4 -0.13 -20.64 -8.23
C SER A 4 0.03 -19.13 -8.11
N ASP A 5 -0.89 -18.39 -8.74
CA ASP A 5 -0.97 -16.94 -8.74
C ASP A 5 -1.43 -16.49 -7.34
N HIS A 6 -0.52 -16.58 -6.37
CA HIS A 6 -0.80 -16.19 -5.00
C HIS A 6 -0.75 -14.66 -4.91
N PRO A 7 -1.82 -14.01 -4.40
CA PRO A 7 -1.80 -12.58 -4.21
C PRO A 7 -0.76 -12.19 -3.15
N VAL A 8 -0.21 -10.99 -3.29
CA VAL A 8 0.64 -10.35 -2.27
C VAL A 8 -0.14 -10.20 -0.96
N TYR A 9 -1.41 -9.83 -1.07
CA TYR A 9 -2.36 -9.78 0.05
C TYR A 9 -3.73 -10.32 -0.40
N ASP A 10 -4.30 -11.26 0.36
CA ASP A 10 -5.60 -11.87 0.05
C ASP A 10 -6.74 -10.83 0.19
N PRO A 11 -7.45 -10.48 -0.89
CA PRO A 11 -8.54 -9.51 -0.83
C PRO A 11 -9.72 -9.94 0.04
N SER A 12 -9.82 -11.22 0.40
CA SER A 12 -10.84 -11.72 1.33
C SER A 12 -10.43 -11.56 2.81
N ALA A 13 -9.16 -11.31 3.09
CA ALA A 13 -8.61 -11.17 4.44
C ALA A 13 -8.52 -9.71 4.92
N ILE A 14 -8.98 -8.75 4.11
CA ILE A 14 -8.83 -7.31 4.38
C ILE A 14 -9.52 -6.95 5.70
N PRO A 15 -8.80 -6.36 6.66
CA PRO A 15 -9.40 -5.82 7.85
C PRO A 15 -10.34 -4.67 7.48
N ARG A 16 -11.58 -4.75 7.95
CA ARG A 16 -12.60 -3.72 7.70
C ARG A 16 -12.60 -2.69 8.82
N VAL A 17 -12.67 -1.42 8.46
CA VAL A 17 -12.85 -0.30 9.39
C VAL A 17 -14.28 0.27 9.29
N ASP A 18 -14.66 1.10 10.24
CA ASP A 18 -16.04 1.61 10.39
C ASP A 18 -16.42 2.72 9.37
N ILE A 19 -15.60 2.99 8.36
CA ILE A 19 -15.78 4.06 7.38
C ILE A 19 -15.58 3.52 5.96
N ASP A 20 -16.56 3.75 5.08
CA ASP A 20 -16.59 3.11 3.75
C ASP A 20 -15.46 3.58 2.83
N PHE A 21 -15.15 4.89 2.79
CA PHE A 21 -14.08 5.38 1.89
C PHE A 21 -12.71 4.82 2.25
N MET A 22 -12.46 4.54 3.54
CA MET A 22 -11.21 3.92 4.00
C MET A 22 -11.14 2.47 3.51
N ASN A 23 -12.23 1.71 3.64
CA ASN A 23 -12.32 0.37 3.09
C ASN A 23 -12.11 0.37 1.56
N ASP A 24 -12.70 1.30 0.83
CA ASP A 24 -12.56 1.40 -0.63
C ASP A 24 -11.10 1.68 -1.03
N THR A 25 -10.43 2.64 -0.39
CA THR A 25 -9.02 2.96 -0.71
C THR A 25 -8.07 1.83 -0.30
N HIS A 26 -8.36 1.08 0.77
CA HIS A 26 -7.61 -0.12 1.16
C HIS A 26 -7.74 -1.23 0.12
N ASN A 27 -8.96 -1.45 -0.39
CA ASN A 27 -9.21 -2.39 -1.47
C ASN A 27 -8.46 -2.00 -2.76
N ASP A 28 -8.51 -0.71 -3.10
CA ASP A 28 -7.80 -0.17 -4.27
C ASP A 28 -6.29 -0.40 -4.14
N GLU A 29 -5.70 -0.13 -2.97
CA GLU A 29 -4.27 -0.34 -2.72
C GLU A 29 -3.87 -1.81 -2.88
N ILE A 30 -4.66 -2.73 -2.33
CA ILE A 30 -4.42 -4.18 -2.49
C ILE A 30 -4.50 -4.60 -3.95
N ARG A 31 -5.43 -4.05 -4.75
CA ARG A 31 -5.50 -4.37 -6.18
C ARG A 31 -4.23 -3.93 -6.90
N LEU A 32 -3.73 -2.73 -6.62
CA LEU A 32 -2.50 -2.18 -7.21
C LEU A 32 -1.30 -3.03 -6.82
N VAL A 33 -1.13 -3.32 -5.53
CA VAL A 33 0.01 -4.09 -5.04
C VAL A 33 -0.04 -5.54 -5.52
N ASN A 34 -1.20 -6.17 -5.59
CA ASN A 34 -1.34 -7.50 -6.18
C ASN A 34 -1.00 -7.51 -7.68
N ALA A 35 -1.34 -6.44 -8.41
CA ALA A 35 -0.94 -6.31 -9.82
C ALA A 35 0.57 -6.17 -9.98
N LEU A 36 1.20 -5.32 -9.16
CA LEU A 36 2.65 -5.18 -9.09
C LEU A 36 3.34 -6.50 -8.72
N GLY A 37 2.82 -7.24 -7.74
CA GLY A 37 3.35 -8.54 -7.33
C GLY A 37 3.38 -9.55 -8.47
N ARG A 38 2.34 -9.60 -9.31
CA ARG A 38 2.32 -10.46 -10.50
C ARG A 38 3.41 -10.08 -11.51
N LEU A 39 3.64 -8.80 -11.75
CA LEU A 39 4.72 -8.32 -12.62
C LEU A 39 6.09 -8.74 -12.07
N ILE A 40 6.29 -8.58 -10.76
CA ILE A 40 7.54 -8.96 -10.08
C ILE A 40 7.79 -10.46 -10.20
N THR A 41 6.82 -11.30 -9.84
CA THR A 41 6.96 -12.76 -9.91
C THR A 41 7.16 -13.26 -11.35
N ALA A 42 6.46 -12.66 -12.32
CA ALA A 42 6.64 -12.99 -13.73
C ALA A 42 8.07 -12.65 -14.20
N CYS A 43 8.60 -11.49 -13.79
CA CYS A 43 9.96 -11.08 -14.10
C CYS A 43 11.01 -12.00 -13.45
N GLN A 44 10.89 -12.31 -12.15
CA GLN A 44 11.82 -13.22 -11.46
C GLN A 44 11.87 -14.63 -12.08
N SER A 45 10.74 -15.08 -12.64
CA SER A 45 10.62 -16.40 -13.27
C SER A 45 11.06 -16.42 -14.74
N ASN A 46 11.35 -15.26 -15.33
CA ASN A 46 11.69 -15.11 -16.74
C ASN A 46 13.15 -14.66 -16.92
N PRO A 47 14.04 -15.51 -17.47
CA PRO A 47 15.43 -15.11 -17.71
C PRO A 47 15.58 -14.00 -18.76
N ASP A 48 14.55 -13.77 -19.57
CA ASP A 48 14.51 -12.71 -20.58
C ASP A 48 13.82 -11.43 -20.06
N CYS A 49 13.49 -11.35 -18.76
CA CYS A 49 12.94 -10.12 -18.18
C CYS A 49 13.90 -8.95 -18.40
N GLY A 50 13.39 -7.87 -18.99
CA GLY A 50 14.22 -6.73 -19.36
C GLY A 50 13.46 -5.43 -19.40
N GLU A 51 13.83 -4.58 -20.36
CA GLU A 51 13.38 -3.19 -20.42
C GLU A 51 11.85 -3.01 -20.46
N THR A 52 11.14 -3.91 -21.16
CA THR A 52 9.66 -3.82 -21.27
C THR A 52 8.98 -4.12 -19.95
N GLU A 53 9.38 -5.22 -19.28
CA GLU A 53 8.85 -5.58 -17.96
C GLU A 53 9.24 -4.54 -16.90
N PHE A 54 10.46 -4.00 -16.97
CA PHE A 54 10.92 -2.98 -16.05
C PHE A 54 10.15 -1.67 -16.19
N ALA A 55 9.78 -1.29 -17.42
CA ALA A 55 8.90 -0.15 -17.67
C ALA A 55 7.50 -0.39 -17.07
N ALA A 56 6.92 -1.57 -17.28
CA ALA A 56 5.62 -1.92 -16.70
C ALA A 56 5.64 -1.92 -15.16
N ILE A 57 6.71 -2.41 -14.55
CA ILE A 57 6.91 -2.35 -13.09
C ILE A 57 7.04 -0.90 -12.62
N ALA A 58 7.80 -0.06 -13.34
CA ALA A 58 7.95 1.35 -13.00
C ALA A 58 6.61 2.10 -13.06
N ASP A 59 5.77 1.82 -14.06
CA ASP A 59 4.44 2.41 -14.18
C ASP A 59 3.53 1.98 -13.02
N ALA A 60 3.53 0.68 -12.67
CA ALA A 60 2.75 0.16 -11.54
C ALA A 60 3.22 0.73 -10.18
N LEU A 61 4.54 0.93 -10.02
CA LEU A 61 5.11 1.59 -8.85
C LEU A 61 4.65 3.05 -8.73
N GLN A 62 4.60 3.78 -9.84
CA GLN A 62 4.14 5.16 -9.87
C GLN A 62 2.63 5.25 -9.55
N GLU A 63 1.81 4.35 -10.10
CA GLU A 63 0.38 4.28 -9.80
C GLU A 63 0.13 4.00 -8.30
N TRP A 64 0.87 3.05 -7.73
CA TRP A 64 0.79 2.76 -6.30
C TRP A 64 1.24 3.96 -5.45
N ARG A 65 2.32 4.63 -5.82
CA ARG A 65 2.79 5.86 -5.15
C ARG A 65 1.72 6.93 -5.10
N ASP A 66 1.13 7.25 -6.25
CA ASP A 66 0.13 8.31 -6.34
C ASP A 66 -1.14 7.95 -5.55
N HIS A 67 -1.53 6.68 -5.57
CA HIS A 67 -2.60 6.16 -4.72
C HIS A 67 -2.30 6.32 -3.23
N SER A 68 -1.15 5.83 -2.74
CA SER A 68 -0.79 5.90 -1.31
C SER A 68 -0.69 7.35 -0.82
N HIS A 69 -0.19 8.28 -1.64
CA HIS A 69 -0.21 9.70 -1.31
C HIS A 69 -1.62 10.25 -1.15
N ALA A 70 -2.52 9.95 -2.09
CA ALA A 70 -3.91 10.41 -2.05
C ALA A 70 -4.68 9.78 -0.88
N HIS A 71 -4.49 8.48 -0.66
CA HIS A 71 -5.03 7.70 0.46
C HIS A 71 -4.66 8.36 1.79
N PHE A 72 -3.37 8.49 2.11
CA PHE A 72 -2.95 9.07 3.39
C PHE A 72 -3.31 10.54 3.52
N ALA A 73 -3.33 11.32 2.42
CA ALA A 73 -3.78 12.71 2.47
C ALA A 73 -5.25 12.79 2.92
N ARG A 74 -6.11 11.90 2.42
CA ARG A 74 -7.54 11.84 2.78
C ARG A 74 -7.75 11.43 4.24
N GLU A 75 -7.04 10.42 4.72
CA GLU A 75 -7.14 10.03 6.14
C GLU A 75 -6.54 11.09 7.07
N ASN A 76 -5.46 11.75 6.67
CA ASN A 76 -4.88 12.87 7.41
C ASN A 76 -5.82 14.09 7.47
N GLU A 77 -6.63 14.30 6.44
CA GLU A 77 -7.70 15.32 6.44
C GLU A 77 -8.79 14.94 7.44
N LEU A 78 -9.29 13.69 7.39
CA LEU A 78 -10.28 13.16 8.34
C LEU A 78 -9.80 13.30 9.80
N MET A 79 -8.57 12.88 10.09
CA MET A 79 -8.00 12.99 11.43
C MET A 79 -7.93 14.42 11.94
N ARG A 80 -7.61 15.39 11.06
CA ARG A 80 -7.59 16.82 11.43
C ARG A 80 -8.99 17.37 11.64
N GLU A 81 -9.93 17.03 10.77
CA GLU A 81 -11.32 17.49 10.82
C GLU A 81 -11.99 17.11 12.15
N PHE A 82 -11.81 15.86 12.57
CA PHE A 82 -12.43 15.35 13.81
C PHE A 82 -11.55 15.52 15.05
N GLY A 83 -10.32 16.04 14.91
CA GLY A 83 -9.42 16.29 16.04
C GLY A 83 -8.88 15.00 16.69
N PHE A 84 -8.47 14.04 15.87
CA PHE A 84 -7.94 12.76 16.35
C PHE A 84 -6.70 12.95 17.26
N PRO A 85 -6.74 12.53 18.54
CA PRO A 85 -5.68 12.83 19.49
C PRO A 85 -4.29 12.30 19.11
N ALA A 86 -4.24 11.14 18.43
CA ALA A 86 -3.00 10.49 18.02
C ALA A 86 -2.55 10.88 16.60
N PHE A 87 -3.12 11.94 16.01
CA PHE A 87 -2.77 12.41 14.67
C PHE A 87 -1.25 12.57 14.43
N PRO A 88 -0.44 13.17 15.34
CA PRO A 88 1.00 13.30 15.11
C PRO A 88 1.74 11.96 14.97
N VAL A 89 1.24 10.92 15.64
CA VAL A 89 1.83 9.57 15.57
C VAL A 89 1.38 8.88 14.28
N HIS A 90 0.07 8.86 14.00
CA HIS A 90 -0.47 8.18 12.82
C HIS A 90 0.03 8.82 11.51
N SER A 91 0.00 10.15 11.40
CA SER A 91 0.55 10.84 10.22
C SER A 91 2.06 10.64 10.08
N GLY A 92 2.80 10.49 11.18
CA GLY A 92 4.22 10.14 11.15
C GLY A 92 4.49 8.76 10.55
N GLU A 93 3.63 7.76 10.84
CA GLU A 93 3.72 6.45 10.20
C GLU A 93 3.39 6.51 8.70
N HIS A 94 2.42 7.34 8.29
CA HIS A 94 2.14 7.61 6.88
C HIS A 94 3.36 8.22 6.16
N GLU A 95 3.98 9.25 6.75
CA GLU A 95 5.18 9.88 6.21
C GLU A 95 6.34 8.89 6.09
N ALA A 96 6.52 8.03 7.10
CA ALA A 96 7.56 7.00 7.07
C ALA A 96 7.29 5.93 5.99
N ALA A 97 6.03 5.52 5.80
CA ALA A 97 5.64 4.58 4.76
C ALA A 97 5.86 5.15 3.35
N LEU A 98 5.44 6.40 3.11
CA LEU A 98 5.69 7.10 1.84
C LEU A 98 7.18 7.28 1.58
N GLY A 99 7.97 7.63 2.61
CA GLY A 99 9.42 7.76 2.46
C GLY A 99 10.10 6.45 2.06
N ARG A 100 9.64 5.30 2.58
CA ARG A 100 10.13 3.98 2.15
C ARG A 100 9.75 3.68 0.70
N LEU A 101 8.52 3.97 0.31
CA LEU A 101 8.04 3.76 -1.06
C LEU A 101 8.79 4.64 -2.07
N ASP A 102 8.96 5.93 -1.76
CA ASP A 102 9.70 6.87 -2.60
C ASP A 102 11.16 6.44 -2.77
N ALA A 103 11.82 6.03 -1.68
CA ALA A 103 13.20 5.53 -1.74
C ALA A 103 13.32 4.26 -2.59
N LEU A 104 12.34 3.35 -2.51
CA LEU A 104 12.29 2.15 -3.34
C LEU A 104 12.14 2.49 -4.83
N ILE A 105 11.27 3.45 -5.16
CA ILE A 105 11.03 3.89 -6.54
C ILE A 105 12.27 4.58 -7.11
N ASP A 106 12.93 5.44 -6.33
CA ASP A 106 14.16 6.09 -6.77
C ASP A 106 15.32 5.09 -6.96
N ALA A 107 15.41 4.08 -6.08
CA ALA A 107 16.36 2.98 -6.24
C ALA A 107 16.07 2.19 -7.53
N TRP A 108 14.81 1.84 -7.77
CA TRP A 108 14.36 1.14 -8.98
C TRP A 108 14.74 1.93 -10.25
N ARG A 109 14.50 3.24 -10.28
CA ARG A 109 14.82 4.10 -11.43
C ARG A 109 16.32 4.20 -11.73
N THR A 110 17.16 4.13 -10.70
CA THR A 110 18.60 4.33 -10.83
C THR A 110 19.33 3.03 -11.16
N ASN A 111 18.98 1.94 -10.48
CA ASN A 111 19.54 0.61 -10.67
C ASN A 111 18.48 -0.43 -10.30
N PRO A 112 17.63 -0.84 -11.26
CA PRO A 112 16.55 -1.79 -11.01
C PRO A 112 17.09 -3.09 -10.40
N ASP A 113 16.55 -3.47 -9.25
CA ASP A 113 16.86 -4.71 -8.55
C ASP A 113 15.54 -5.41 -8.22
N ILE A 114 15.24 -6.47 -8.97
CA ILE A 114 13.98 -7.20 -8.87
C ILE A 114 13.83 -7.93 -7.53
N ASP A 115 14.94 -8.40 -6.95
CA ASP A 115 14.91 -9.15 -5.70
C ASP A 115 14.75 -8.22 -4.50
N GLN A 116 15.38 -7.04 -4.55
CA GLN A 116 15.14 -5.98 -3.57
C GLN A 116 13.68 -5.52 -3.60
N LEU A 117 13.14 -5.28 -4.80
CA LEU A 117 11.74 -4.91 -4.97
C LEU A 117 10.79 -6.01 -4.46
N ALA A 118 11.06 -7.27 -4.80
CA ALA A 118 10.30 -8.41 -4.33
C ALA A 118 10.28 -8.50 -2.81
N SER A 119 11.42 -8.38 -2.13
CA SER A 119 11.46 -8.43 -0.66
C SER A 119 10.63 -7.33 -0.01
N PHE A 120 10.62 -6.12 -0.57
CA PHE A 120 9.76 -5.06 -0.05
C PHE A 120 8.28 -5.34 -0.29
N VAL A 121 7.90 -5.61 -1.53
CA VAL A 121 6.49 -5.71 -1.95
C VAL A 121 5.83 -6.99 -1.45
N LEU A 122 6.54 -8.12 -1.52
CA LEU A 122 5.98 -9.44 -1.24
C LEU A 122 6.07 -9.84 0.24
N GLU A 123 6.96 -9.21 1.01
CA GLU A 123 7.23 -9.62 2.41
C GLU A 123 6.98 -8.48 3.41
N GLN A 124 7.56 -7.30 3.17
CA GLN A 124 7.54 -6.21 4.15
C GLN A 124 6.21 -5.44 4.13
N TRP A 125 5.72 -5.08 2.95
CA TRP A 125 4.49 -4.31 2.81
C TRP A 125 3.25 -5.04 3.36
N PRO A 126 2.99 -6.33 3.07
CA PRO A 126 1.80 -7.03 3.57
C PRO A 126 1.71 -7.01 5.09
N GLN A 127 2.85 -7.24 5.76
CA GLN A 127 2.93 -7.21 7.22
C GLN A 127 2.69 -5.82 7.79
N TRP A 128 3.24 -4.79 7.15
CA TRP A 128 3.02 -3.40 7.56
C TRP A 128 1.55 -3.00 7.35
N PHE A 129 1.01 -3.26 6.17
CA PHE A 129 -0.37 -2.93 5.79
C PHE A 129 -1.38 -3.57 6.75
N GLU A 130 -1.27 -4.87 7.00
CA GLU A 130 -2.18 -5.56 7.92
C GLU A 130 -2.15 -4.98 9.32
N ASN A 131 -0.96 -4.69 9.85
CA ASN A 131 -0.81 -4.11 11.18
C ASN A 131 -1.35 -2.68 11.23
N HIS A 132 -1.09 -1.88 10.20
CA HIS A 132 -1.52 -0.48 10.11
C HIS A 132 -3.04 -0.39 10.12
N VAL A 133 -3.72 -1.14 9.23
CA VAL A 133 -5.18 -1.15 9.14
C VAL A 133 -5.83 -1.67 10.43
N ASN A 134 -5.33 -2.78 10.98
CA ASN A 134 -5.87 -3.38 12.22
C ASN A 134 -5.63 -2.57 13.49
N THR A 135 -4.81 -1.52 13.44
CA THR A 135 -4.48 -0.74 14.64
C THR A 135 -4.79 0.73 14.47
N MET A 136 -4.05 1.44 13.62
CA MET A 136 -4.15 2.89 13.51
C MET A 136 -5.42 3.29 12.76
N ASP A 137 -5.69 2.69 11.61
CA ASP A 137 -6.84 3.06 10.78
C ASP A 137 -8.16 2.67 11.46
N MET A 138 -8.21 1.48 12.07
CA MET A 138 -9.37 1.06 12.86
C MET A 138 -9.67 2.04 14.00
N MET A 139 -8.65 2.56 14.69
CA MET A 139 -8.84 3.52 15.78
C MET A 139 -9.27 4.90 15.26
N THR A 140 -8.71 5.33 14.12
CA THR A 140 -9.11 6.56 13.43
C THR A 140 -10.57 6.50 12.99
N ALA A 141 -10.99 5.42 12.34
CA ALA A 141 -12.36 5.24 11.89
C ALA A 141 -13.35 5.24 13.06
N ARG A 142 -13.08 4.44 14.10
CA ARG A 142 -13.89 4.40 15.33
C ARG A 142 -14.02 5.77 15.97
N PHE A 143 -12.92 6.52 16.05
CA PHE A 143 -12.93 7.84 16.64
C PHE A 143 -13.77 8.81 15.83
N ALA A 144 -13.60 8.87 14.51
CA ALA A 144 -14.39 9.75 13.65
C ALA A 144 -15.89 9.45 13.75
N VAL A 145 -16.30 8.18 13.76
CA VAL A 145 -17.71 7.78 13.97
C VAL A 145 -18.22 8.23 15.35
N MET A 146 -17.43 8.09 16.41
CA MET A 146 -17.78 8.63 17.74
C MET A 146 -17.93 10.16 17.76
N GLN A 147 -17.20 10.87 16.89
CA GLN A 147 -17.31 12.32 16.74
C GLN A 147 -18.40 12.76 15.74
N GLY A 148 -19.17 11.82 15.19
CA GLY A 148 -20.35 12.10 14.36
C GLY A 148 -20.16 11.93 12.86
N TYR A 149 -19.01 11.41 12.40
CA TYR A 149 -18.85 10.97 11.01
C TYR A 149 -19.90 9.92 10.68
N GLN A 150 -20.54 10.05 9.51
CA GLN A 150 -21.50 9.06 9.02
C GLN A 150 -20.74 8.05 8.15
N PRO A 151 -20.67 6.76 8.56
CA PRO A 151 -19.94 5.69 7.89
C PRO A 151 -20.11 5.64 6.38
#